data_AF-A0A846PWP9-F1
#
_entry.id   AF-A0A846PWP9-F1
#
_cell.length_a   1.000
_cell.length_b   1.000
_cell.length_c   1.000
_cell.angle_alpha   90.00
_cell.angle_beta   90.00
_cell.angle_gamma   90.00
#
_symmetry.space_group_name_H-M   'P 1'
#
loop_
_entity.id
_entity.type
_entity.pdbx_description
1 polymer ?
#
loop_
_entity_poly.entity_id
_entity_poly.type
_entity_poly.pdbx_seq_one_letter_code
_entity_poly.pdbx_strand_id
1 'polypeptide(L)' 'GLKYFEEVRKMCKKSSYEFAISTLDAGFCYSRIGSIDKAEHYTEQAVKILSKPRINAKDLLAWAFMNKGIIARERND' A
#
# COMPACT_ATOMS: atom_id res chain seq x y z
N GLY A 1 6.13 -7.51 10.93
CA GLY A 1 5.21 -6.61 10.20
C GLY A 1 4.30 -7.41 9.30
N LEU A 2 4.80 -7.87 8.15
CA LEU A 2 4.02 -8.48 7.06
C LEU A 2 2.95 -9.49 7.48
N LYS A 3 3.27 -10.46 8.36
CA LYS A 3 2.29 -11.45 8.83
C LYS A 3 1.01 -10.84 9.41
N TYR A 4 1.12 -9.73 10.14
CA TYR A 4 -0.05 -9.08 10.75
C TYR A 4 -0.88 -8.32 9.73
N PHE A 5 -0.23 -7.73 8.71
CA PHE A 5 -0.95 -7.11 7.59
C PHE A 5 -1.69 -8.15 6.75
N GLU A 6 -1.14 -9.35 6.59
CA GLU A 6 -1.81 -10.46 5.92
C GLU A 6 -3.07 -10.91 6.69
N GLU A 7 -3.02 -10.98 8.02
CA GLU A 7 -4.20 -11.32 8.83
C GLU A 7 -5.31 -10.28 8.69
N VAL A 8 -5.00 -8.98 8.77
CA VAL A 8 -5.99 -7.90 8.51
C VAL A 8 -6.61 -8.07 7.11
N ARG A 9 -5.79 -8.37 6.11
CA ARG A 9 -6.24 -8.55 4.72
C ARG A 9 -7.12 -9.78 4.51
N LYS A 10 -7.03 -10.81 5.36
CA LYS A 10 -7.94 -11.97 5.36
C LYS A 10 -9.28 -11.66 6.02
N MET A 11 -9.27 -10.83 7.06
CA MET A 11 -10.48 -10.47 7.83
C MET A 11 -11.30 -9.39 7.15
N CYS A 12 -10.66 -8.45 6.46
CA CYS A 12 -11.31 -7.29 5.87
C CYS A 12 -11.74 -7.55 4.42
N LYS A 13 -12.84 -6.91 4.00
CA LYS A 13 -13.24 -6.88 2.59
C LYS A 13 -12.15 -6.16 1.79
N LYS A 14 -11.76 -6.70 0.63
CA LYS A 14 -10.75 -6.13 -0.29
C LYS A 14 -10.99 -4.68 -0.77
N SER A 15 -12.12 -4.08 -0.41
CA SER A 15 -12.48 -2.70 -0.76
C SER A 15 -12.70 -1.80 0.44
N SER A 16 -12.41 -2.28 1.66
CA SER A 16 -12.51 -1.52 2.90
C SER A 16 -11.28 -0.64 3.10
N TYR A 17 -11.42 0.32 3.99
CA TYR A 17 -10.36 1.26 4.36
C TYR A 17 -9.22 0.55 5.09
N GLU A 18 -9.54 -0.38 6.01
CA GLU A 18 -8.58 -1.15 6.79
C GLU A 18 -7.76 -2.11 5.91
N PHE A 19 -8.40 -2.70 4.90
CA PHE A 19 -7.69 -3.49 3.89
C PHE A 19 -6.69 -2.61 3.11
N ALA A 20 -7.07 -1.37 2.78
CA ALA A 20 -6.21 -0.47 2.04
C ALA A 20 -4.99 -0.02 2.87
N ILE A 21 -5.17 0.32 4.15
CA ILE A 21 -4.07 0.66 5.07
C ILE A 21 -3.10 -0.50 5.20
N SER A 22 -3.59 -1.69 5.57
CA SER A 22 -2.73 -2.86 5.73
C SER A 22 -2.00 -3.24 4.44
N THR A 23 -2.62 -2.99 3.28
CA THR A 23 -2.00 -3.17 1.97
C THR A 23 -0.91 -2.12 1.70
N LEU A 24 -1.13 -0.86 2.06
CA LEU A 24 -0.13 0.21 1.95
C LEU A 24 1.09 -0.06 2.83
N ASP A 25 0.87 -0.45 4.09
CA ASP A 25 1.94 -0.77 5.03
C ASP A 25 2.74 -2.00 4.61
N ALA A 26 2.07 -2.99 4.01
CA ALA A 26 2.75 -4.12 3.40
C ALA A 26 3.65 -3.67 2.24
N GLY A 27 3.15 -2.78 1.36
CA GLY A 27 3.94 -2.19 0.27
C GLY A 27 5.20 -1.49 0.77
N PHE A 28 5.08 -0.65 1.81
CA PHE A 28 6.21 -0.02 2.46
C PHE A 28 7.20 -1.04 3.06
N CYS A 29 6.71 -2.06 3.75
CA CYS A 29 7.59 -3.12 4.29
C CYS A 29 8.36 -3.84 3.18
N TYR A 30 7.72 -4.11 2.04
CA TYR A 30 8.35 -4.78 0.91
C TYR A 30 9.44 -3.90 0.26
N SER A 31 9.26 -2.58 0.18
CA SER A 31 10.33 -1.69 -0.35
C SER A 31 11.55 -1.73 0.57
N ARG A 32 11.33 -1.68 1.88
CA ARG A 32 12.42 -1.73 2.88
C ARG A 32 13.24 -3.02 2.87
N ILE A 33 12.72 -4.13 2.34
CA ILE A 33 13.45 -5.39 2.19
C ILE A 33 13.93 -5.63 0.74
N GLY A 34 13.87 -4.61 -0.12
CA GLY A 34 14.34 -4.67 -1.51
C GLY A 34 13.44 -5.48 -2.45
N SER A 35 12.25 -5.90 -2.01
CA SER A 35 11.29 -6.60 -2.86
C SER A 35 10.43 -5.61 -3.64
N ILE A 36 11.07 -4.88 -4.56
CA ILE A 36 10.50 -3.70 -5.22
C ILE A 36 9.20 -4.03 -5.99
N ASP A 37 9.15 -5.16 -6.70
CA ASP A 37 7.95 -5.56 -7.45
C ASP A 37 6.75 -5.80 -6.53
N LYS A 38 6.97 -6.40 -5.36
CA LYS A 38 5.91 -6.58 -4.36
C LYS A 38 5.53 -5.24 -3.75
N ALA A 39 6.49 -4.38 -3.47
CA ALA A 39 6.25 -3.04 -2.92
C ALA A 39 5.34 -2.23 -3.83
N GLU A 40 5.61 -2.24 -5.13
CA GLU A 40 4.77 -1.61 -6.14
C GLU A 40 3.38 -2.22 -6.18
N HIS A 41 3.29 -3.55 -6.36
CA HIS A 41 2.01 -4.26 -6.46
C HIS A 41 1.06 -3.96 -5.29
N TYR A 42 1.60 -3.90 -4.07
CA TYR A 42 0.81 -3.58 -2.88
C TYR A 42 0.50 -2.09 -2.79
N THR A 43 1.46 -1.21 -3.05
CA THR A 43 1.23 0.24 -3.03
C THR A 43 0.16 0.65 -4.05
N GLU A 44 0.18 0.09 -5.26
CA GLU A 44 -0.81 0.36 -6.30
C GLU A 44 -2.21 -0.15 -5.95
N GLN A 45 -2.30 -1.32 -5.32
CA GLN A 45 -3.58 -1.80 -4.80
C GLN A 45 -4.16 -0.85 -3.75
N ALA A 46 -3.33 -0.36 -2.83
CA ALA A 46 -3.78 0.60 -1.83
C ALA A 46 -4.26 1.90 -2.51
N VAL A 47 -3.49 2.46 -3.44
CA VAL A 47 -3.89 3.67 -4.20
C VAL A 47 -5.24 3.47 -4.87
N LYS A 48 -5.47 2.34 -5.54
CA LYS A 48 -6.74 2.04 -6.22
C LYS A 48 -7.95 2.04 -5.29
N ILE A 49 -7.77 1.62 -4.04
CA ILE A 49 -8.86 1.58 -3.05
C ILE A 49 -9.05 2.97 -2.43
N LEU A 50 -7.96 3.61 -2.01
CA LEU A 50 -7.97 4.92 -1.35
C LEU A 50 -8.41 6.05 -2.28
N SER A 51 -8.24 5.90 -3.60
CA SER A 51 -8.69 6.88 -4.60
C SER A 51 -10.21 6.86 -4.86
N LYS A 52 -10.95 5.94 -4.25
CA LYS A 52 -12.41 5.86 -4.46
C LYS A 52 -13.11 7.04 -3.76
N PRO A 53 -14.09 7.72 -4.40
CA PRO A 53 -14.75 8.90 -3.81
C PRO A 53 -15.41 8.67 -2.45
N ARG A 54 -15.86 7.44 -2.19
CA ARG A 54 -16.49 7.04 -0.92
C ARG A 54 -15.51 6.86 0.24
N ILE A 55 -14.21 6.96 -0.01
CA ILE A 55 -13.14 6.77 0.97
C ILE A 55 -12.47 8.13 1.17
N ASN A 56 -12.68 8.75 2.33
CA ASN A 56 -11.97 9.97 2.68
C ASN A 56 -10.59 9.61 3.25
N ALA A 57 -9.56 9.61 2.38
CA ALA A 57 -8.23 9.12 2.73
C ALA A 57 -7.09 9.96 2.15
N LYS A 58 -7.23 11.30 2.19
CA LYS A 58 -6.23 12.21 1.61
C LYS A 58 -4.82 11.99 2.17
N ASP A 59 -4.70 11.82 3.49
CA ASP A 59 -3.40 11.63 4.14
C ASP A 59 -2.76 10.29 3.75
N LEU A 60 -3.56 9.22 3.67
CA LEU A 60 -3.06 7.91 3.21
C LEU A 60 -2.71 7.91 1.73
N LEU A 61 -3.42 8.67 0.89
CA LEU A 61 -3.05 8.85 -0.51
C LEU A 61 -1.70 9.57 -0.63
N ALA A 62 -1.48 10.63 0.15
CA ALA A 62 -0.19 11.31 0.19
C ALA A 62 0.94 10.35 0.58
N TRP A 63 0.72 9.51 1.58
CA TRP A 63 1.68 8.47 1.96
C TRP A 63 1.88 7.42 0.86
N ALA A 64 0.81 6.97 0.21
CA ALA A 64 0.91 6.04 -0.90
C ALA A 64 1.73 6.61 -2.07
N PHE A 65 1.56 7.90 -2.41
CA PHE A 65 2.38 8.56 -3.42
C PHE A 65 3.84 8.73 -2.99
N MET A 66 4.09 9.00 -1.70
CA MET A 66 5.47 9.00 -1.18
C MET A 66 6.13 7.62 -1.35
N ASN A 67 5.41 6.54 -1.04
CA ASN A 67 5.91 5.18 -1.27
C ASN A 67 6.17 4.92 -2.77
N LYS A 68 5.29 5.38 -3.67
CA LYS A 68 5.55 5.29 -5.12
C LYS A 68 6.83 6.01 -5.54
N GLY A 69 7.09 7.19 -4.98
CA GLY A 69 8.34 7.92 -5.25
C GLY A 69 9.60 7.19 -4.76
N ILE A 70 9.53 6.55 -3.58
CA ILE A 70 10.61 5.70 -3.07
C ILE A 70 10.84 4.50 -4.01
N ILE A 71 9.77 3.82 -4.42
CA ILE A 71 9.82 2.67 -5.31
C ILE A 71 10.41 3.02 -6.68
N ALA A 72 9.98 4.15 -7.27
CA ALA A 72 10.51 4.63 -8.56
C ALA A 72 12.02 4.91 -8.47
N ARG A 73 12.44 5.63 -7.44
CA ARG A 73 13.86 5.89 -7.18
C ARG A 73 14.67 4.60 -7.03
N GLU A 74 14.13 3.60 -6.34
CA GLU A 74 14.79 2.29 -6.17
C GLU A 74 14.86 1.48 -7.47
N ARG A 75 13.99 1.75 -8.45
CA ARG A 75 14.04 1.15 -9.79
C ARG A 75 15.01 1.81 -10.77
N ASN A 76 15.61 2.95 -10.43
CA ASN A 76 16.30 3.85 -11.36
C ASN A 76 15.37 4.47 -12.43
N ASP A 77 14.10 4.71 -12.08
CA ASP A 77 13.21 5.63 -12.81
C ASP A 77 13.19 7.02 -12.14
#